data_AF-A0A832IT23-F1
#
_entry.id   AF-A0A832IT23-F1
#
_cell.length_a   1.000
_cell.length_b   1.000
_cell.length_c   1.000
_cell.angle_alpha   90.00
_cell.angle_beta   90.00
_cell.angle_gamma   90.00
#
_symmetry.space_group_name_H-M   'P 1'
#
loop_
_entity.id
_entity.type
_entity.pdbx_description
1 polymer ?
#
loop_
_entity_poly.entity_id
_entity_poly.type
_entity_poly.pdbx_seq_one_letter_code
_entity_poly.pdbx_strand_id
1 'polypeptide(L)' 'MRYFVLGAGSWGCTIAQMLKDNGHDVLLWAHSEEH' A
#
# COMPACT_ATOMS: atom_id res chain seq x y z
N MET A 1 5.19 -13.02 -4.89
CA MET A 1 3.82 -12.83 -4.34
C MET A 1 3.46 -11.37 -4.52
N ARG A 2 2.25 -11.06 -4.99
CA ARG A 2 1.77 -9.69 -5.17
C ARG A 2 0.78 -9.32 -4.08
N TYR A 3 0.98 -8.19 -3.43
CA TYR A 3 0.14 -7.68 -2.35
C TYR A 3 -0.60 -6.42 -2.78
N PHE A 4 -1.82 -6.27 -2.28
CA PHE A 4 -2.64 -5.09 -2.52
C PHE A 4 -3.01 -4.49 -1.17
N VAL A 5 -2.70 -3.21 -0.98
CA VAL A 5 -3.01 -2.48 0.25
C VAL A 5 -4.06 -1.43 -0.07
N LEU A 6 -5.21 -1.51 0.61
CA LEU A 6 -6.32 -0.58 0.46
C LEU A 6 -6.24 0.51 1.54
N GLY A 7 -6.19 1.77 1.10
CA GLY A 7 -6.07 2.97 1.92
C GLY A 7 -4.62 3.37 2.18
N ALA A 8 -4.28 4.63 1.88
CA ALA A 8 -3.00 5.25 2.25
C ALA A 8 -3.08 5.96 3.62
N GLY A 9 -3.69 5.30 4.60
CA GLY A 9 -3.64 5.74 6.00
C GLY A 9 -2.29 5.42 6.65
N SER A 10 -2.09 5.81 7.91
CA SER A 10 -0.83 5.59 8.64
C SER A 10 -0.33 4.14 8.58
N TRP A 11 -1.22 3.19 8.85
CA TRP A 11 -0.90 1.76 8.79
C TRP A 11 -0.84 1.21 7.37
N GLY A 12 -1.65 1.72 6.44
CA GLY A 12 -1.61 1.30 5.03
C GLY A 12 -0.25 1.61 4.39
N CYS A 13 0.27 2.81 4.62
CA CYS A 13 1.62 3.19 4.16
C CYS A 13 2.70 2.34 4.84
N THR A 14 2.61 2.15 6.16
CA THR A 14 3.60 1.37 6.92
C THR A 14 3.68 -0.08 6.42
N ILE A 15 2.53 -0.72 6.21
CA ILE A 15 2.45 -2.10 5.73
C ILE A 15 2.92 -2.20 4.28
N ALA A 16 2.53 -1.25 3.41
CA ALA A 16 2.98 -1.22 2.03
C ALA A 16 4.51 -1.08 1.93
N GLN A 17 5.11 -0.24 2.78
CA GLN A 17 6.56 -0.05 2.87
C GLN A 17 7.25 -1.33 3.34
N MET A 18 6.79 -1.94 4.44
CA MET A 18 7.36 -3.18 4.96
C MET A 18 7.31 -4.33 3.93
N LEU A 19 6.20 -4.46 3.20
CA LEU A 19 6.07 -5.49 2.16
C LEU A 19 7.02 -5.22 0.98
N LYS A 20 7.19 -3.96 0.59
CA LYS A 20 8.12 -3.55 -0.46
C LYS A 20 9.57 -3.80 -0.06
N ASP A 21 9.93 -3.49 1.18
CA ASP A 21 11.27 -3.71 1.72
C ASP A 21 11.61 -5.21 1.81
N ASN A 22 10.60 -6.07 1.99
CA ASN A 22 10.74 -7.53 1.92
C ASN A 22 10.83 -8.09 0.47
N GLY A 23 10.92 -7.23 -0.54
CA GLY A 23 11.07 -7.62 -1.94
C GLY A 23 9.78 -8.12 -2.58
N HIS A 24 8.62 -7.82 -2.00
CA HIS A 24 7.34 -8.14 -2.60
C HIS A 24 6.88 -7.07 -3.59
N ASP A 25 6.12 -7.48 -4.60
CA ASP A 25 5.40 -6.57 -5.48
C ASP A 25 4.15 -6.06 -4.75
N VAL A 26 4.04 -4.75 -4.55
CA VAL A 26 3.00 -4.12 -3.73
C VAL A 26 2.31 -3.03 -4.51
N LEU A 27 0.98 -3.08 -4.54
CA LEU A 27 0.14 -2.01 -5.05
C LEU A 27 -0.62 -1.36 -3.90
N LEU A 28 -0.28 -0.11 -3.57
CA LEU A 28 -1.01 0.71 -2.61
C LEU A 28 -2.07 1.53 -3.35
N TRP A 29 -3.33 1.32 -3.01
CA TRP A 29 -4.45 2.03 -3.60
C TRP A 29 -5.13 2.88 -2.54
N ALA A 30 -5.34 4.15 -2.82
CA ALA A 30 -6.05 5.06 -1.94
C ALA A 30 -7.15 5.78 -2.72
N HIS A 31 -8.28 5.99 -2.05
CA HIS A 31 -9.30 6.87 -2.57
C HIS A 31 -8.84 8.32 -2.41
N SER A 32 -8.77 9.05 -3.52
CA SER A 32 -8.63 10.51 -3.54
C SER A 32 -10.01 11.11 -3.79
N GLU A 33 -10.45 12.04 -2.95
CA GLU A 33 -11.66 12.87 -3.19
C GLU A 33 -11.44 13.91 -4.30
N GLU A 34 -10.53 13.64 -5.23
CA GLU A 34 -10.46 14.38 -6.49
C GLU A 34 -11.49 13.77 -7.43
N HIS A 35 -12.77 14.08 -7.25
CA HIS A 35 -13.88 14.06 -8.23
C HIS A 35 -15.10 14.77 -7.66
#